data_AF-A0A553RDT1-F1
#
_entry.id   AF-A0A553RDT1-F1
#
_cell.length_a   1.000
_cell.length_b   1.000
_cell.length_c   1.000
_cell.angle_alpha   90.00
_cell.angle_beta   90.00
_cell.angle_gamma   90.00
#
_symmetry.space_group_name_H-M   'P 1'
#
loop_
_entity.id
_entity.type
_entity.pdbx_description
1 polymer ?
#
loop_
_entity_poly.entity_id
_entity_poly.type
_entity_poly.pdbx_seq_one_letter_code
_entity_poly.pdbx_strand_id
1 'polypeptide(L)'
;YSPKLLLGMDERTFLETSSYSQVVFNDVPQSYPPNKSVICTYTITGALEPDSRDWIGVFKVGWNSTQQYFNYVWVEPRPSEHVGPQQVLFKESYLPKDDGEFYQFCYVDSAAHVKGASTPFCFQDPVESSLDFTPEKDLLVITTQ
;
A
#
# COMPACT_ATOMS: atom_id res chain seq x y z
N TYR A 1 -36.72 44.23 2.14
CA TYR A 1 -36.42 43.13 1.19
C TYR A 1 -35.19 42.42 1.70
N SER A 2 -35.38 41.32 2.43
CA SER A 2 -34.30 40.48 2.94
C SER A 2 -34.06 39.35 1.94
N PRO A 3 -32.81 39.04 1.54
CA PRO A 3 -32.55 37.86 0.73
C PRO A 3 -32.71 36.61 1.61
N LYS A 4 -33.54 35.68 1.12
CA LYS A 4 -33.83 34.39 1.73
C LYS A 4 -32.60 33.49 1.72
N LEU A 5 -32.48 32.72 2.80
CA LEU A 5 -31.55 31.63 3.04
C LEU A 5 -31.47 30.65 1.85
N LEU A 6 -30.27 30.46 1.28
CA LEU A 6 -29.87 29.18 0.72
C LEU A 6 -29.11 28.41 1.82
N LEU A 7 -29.88 27.78 2.71
CA LEU A 7 -29.44 26.66 3.52
C LEU A 7 -29.68 25.39 2.70
N GLY A 8 -28.65 24.56 2.58
CA GLY A 8 -28.78 23.21 2.03
C GLY A 8 -27.95 22.91 0.79
N MET A 9 -26.70 23.38 0.71
CA MET A 9 -25.68 22.49 0.16
C MET A 9 -25.29 21.58 1.32
N ASP A 10 -25.66 20.31 1.21
CA ASP A 10 -25.37 19.28 2.20
C ASP A 10 -23.85 19.24 2.41
N GLU A 11 -23.37 19.61 3.60
CA GLU A 11 -21.94 19.61 3.95
C GLU A 11 -21.29 18.22 3.83
N ARG A 12 -22.09 17.16 3.57
CA ARG A 12 -21.58 15.81 3.29
C ARG A 12 -21.08 15.63 1.86
N THR A 13 -21.36 16.54 0.92
CA THR A 13 -20.90 16.40 -0.47
C THR A 13 -19.43 16.82 -0.68
N PHE A 14 -18.75 17.36 0.35
CA PHE A 14 -17.35 17.79 0.27
C PHE A 14 -16.32 16.81 0.88
N LEU A 15 -16.76 15.71 1.48
CA LEU A 15 -15.87 14.73 2.15
C LEU A 15 -15.67 13.42 1.38
N GLU A 16 -15.91 13.41 0.07
CA GLU A 16 -15.27 12.45 -0.82
C GLU A 16 -13.89 12.97 -1.28
N THR A 17 -13.14 13.61 -0.37
CA THR A 17 -11.68 13.66 -0.52
C THR A 17 -11.22 12.22 -0.64
N SER A 18 -10.65 11.82 -1.77
CA SER A 18 -10.28 10.44 -2.09
C SER A 18 -9.70 9.71 -0.87
N SER A 19 -10.53 8.91 -0.19
CA SER A 19 -10.18 8.30 1.09
C SER A 19 -9.09 7.24 0.97
N TYR A 20 -8.70 6.92 -0.26
CA TYR A 20 -7.61 6.00 -0.61
C TYR A 20 -6.21 6.54 -0.33
N SER A 21 -6.04 7.85 -0.09
CA SER A 21 -4.72 8.45 0.18
C SER A 21 -4.52 8.81 1.65
N GLN A 22 -5.31 8.24 2.55
CA GLN A 22 -5.22 8.54 3.98
C GLN A 22 -4.09 7.76 4.67
N VAL A 23 -3.59 6.68 4.08
CA VAL A 23 -2.44 5.92 4.58
C VAL A 23 -1.38 5.77 3.50
N VAL A 24 -0.15 6.13 3.82
CA VAL A 24 1.01 6.03 2.94
C VAL A 24 1.93 4.93 3.47
N PHE A 25 2.28 3.97 2.61
CA PHE A 25 3.28 2.96 2.91
C PHE A 25 4.66 3.48 2.54
N ASN A 26 5.60 3.40 3.48
CA ASN A 26 6.94 3.98 3.36
C ASN A 26 7.97 2.90 3.06
N ASP A 27 8.97 3.25 2.26
CA ASP A 27 10.17 2.44 2.01
C ASP A 27 9.88 0.98 1.60
N VAL A 28 8.84 0.76 0.79
CA VAL A 28 8.48 -0.58 0.29
C VAL A 28 9.43 -0.96 -0.86
N PRO A 29 10.32 -1.96 -0.69
CA PRO A 29 11.22 -2.43 -1.74
C PRO A 29 10.42 -3.19 -2.81
N GLN A 30 11.05 -3.42 -3.97
CA GLN A 30 10.47 -4.22 -5.05
C GLN A 30 10.38 -5.71 -4.71
N SER A 31 11.19 -6.20 -3.76
CA SER A 31 11.13 -7.59 -3.31
C SER A 31 11.46 -7.75 -1.82
N TYR A 32 10.91 -8.80 -1.23
CA TYR A 32 11.25 -9.29 0.10
C TYR A 32 11.70 -10.75 0.04
N PRO A 33 12.72 -11.18 0.82
CA PRO A 33 13.15 -12.57 0.83
C PRO A 33 12.06 -13.49 1.43
N PRO A 34 11.72 -14.63 0.79
CA PRO A 34 10.56 -15.48 1.13
C PRO A 34 10.64 -16.23 2.47
N ASN A 35 11.77 -16.14 3.16
CA ASN A 35 12.02 -16.81 4.44
C ASN A 35 12.44 -15.82 5.56
N LYS A 36 12.02 -14.56 5.45
CA LYS A 36 12.19 -13.58 6.53
C LYS A 36 10.89 -12.86 6.82
N SER A 37 10.74 -12.50 8.09
CA SER A 37 9.65 -11.63 8.51
C SER A 37 9.80 -10.24 7.89
N VAL A 38 8.68 -9.60 7.57
CA VAL A 38 8.63 -8.32 6.87
C VAL A 38 8.11 -7.24 7.80
N ILE A 39 8.87 -6.15 7.93
CA ILE A 39 8.42 -4.95 8.63
C ILE A 39 7.79 -4.03 7.59
N CYS A 40 6.49 -3.78 7.75
CA CYS A 40 5.75 -2.84 6.94
C CYS A 40 5.67 -1.52 7.68
N THR A 41 6.28 -0.46 7.14
CA THR A 41 6.24 0.89 7.69
C THR A 41 5.17 1.72 6.97
N TYR A 42 4.34 2.43 7.71
CA TYR A 42 3.28 3.26 7.14
C TYR A 42 3.10 4.56 7.92
N THR A 43 2.40 5.52 7.35
CA THR A 43 2.04 6.78 7.98
C THR A 43 0.58 7.08 7.70
N ILE A 44 -0.16 7.33 8.77
CA ILE A 44 -1.53 7.83 8.69
C ILE A 44 -1.44 9.33 8.43
N THR A 45 -2.14 9.80 7.41
CA THR A 45 -2.16 11.18 6.94
C THR A 45 -3.57 11.76 7.00
N GLY A 46 -3.66 13.09 7.04
CA GLY A 46 -4.94 13.79 7.13
C GLY A 46 -5.64 13.55 8.46
N ALA A 47 -6.95 13.33 8.42
CA ALA A 47 -7.81 13.20 9.60
C ALA A 47 -8.27 11.76 9.88
N LEU A 48 -7.59 10.74 9.34
CA LEU A 48 -7.92 9.35 9.66
C LEU A 48 -7.51 9.05 11.11
N GLU A 49 -8.47 8.59 11.91
CA GLU A 49 -8.21 8.09 13.27
C GLU A 49 -8.19 6.56 13.24
N PRO A 50 -7.10 5.90 13.67
CA PRO A 50 -7.02 4.44 13.65
C PRO A 50 -7.99 3.80 14.65
N ASP A 51 -8.79 2.83 14.20
CA ASP A 51 -9.62 1.97 15.06
C ASP A 51 -8.90 0.65 15.34
N SER A 52 -9.13 0.05 16.52
CA SER A 52 -8.61 -1.28 16.87
C SER A 52 -9.03 -2.43 15.93
N ARG A 53 -10.05 -2.20 15.09
CA ARG A 53 -10.53 -3.12 14.04
C ARG A 53 -10.01 -2.75 12.66
N ASP A 54 -9.17 -1.73 12.55
CA ASP A 54 -8.41 -1.49 11.32
C ASP A 54 -7.28 -2.51 11.23
N TRP A 55 -6.87 -2.83 10.01
CA TRP A 55 -5.85 -3.83 9.76
C TRP A 55 -5.07 -3.55 8.48
N ILE A 56 -3.85 -4.06 8.43
CA ILE A 56 -3.02 -4.03 7.23
C ILE A 56 -2.93 -5.45 6.69
N GLY A 57 -3.31 -5.62 5.43
CA GLY A 57 -3.27 -6.91 4.74
C GLY A 57 -2.20 -6.96 3.67
N VAL A 58 -1.71 -8.16 3.39
CA VAL A 58 -0.95 -8.49 2.18
C VAL A 58 -1.91 -9.07 1.16
N PHE A 59 -1.96 -8.48 -0.03
CA PHE A 59 -2.86 -8.88 -1.10
C PHE A 59 -2.08 -9.21 -2.37
N LYS A 60 -2.47 -10.27 -3.08
CA LYS A 60 -2.00 -10.51 -4.44
C LYS A 60 -2.56 -9.42 -5.36
N VAL A 61 -1.73 -8.82 -6.22
CA VAL A 61 -2.16 -7.80 -7.19
C VAL A 61 -3.29 -8.33 -8.07
N GLY A 62 -4.28 -7.47 -8.35
CA GLY A 62 -5.49 -7.85 -9.08
C GLY A 62 -6.63 -8.37 -8.20
N TRP A 63 -6.48 -8.33 -6.87
CA TRP A 63 -7.57 -8.55 -5.92
C TRP A 63 -8.75 -7.59 -6.16
N ASN A 64 -9.96 -8.03 -5.85
CA ASN A 64 -11.19 -7.24 -6.03
C ASN A 64 -12.08 -7.13 -4.78
N SER A 65 -11.70 -7.82 -3.70
CA SER A 65 -12.38 -7.79 -2.41
C SER A 65 -11.36 -7.83 -1.28
N THR A 66 -11.64 -7.10 -0.19
CA THR A 66 -10.82 -7.13 1.01
C THR A 66 -10.81 -8.49 1.70
N GLN A 67 -11.68 -9.43 1.32
CA GLN A 67 -11.66 -10.81 1.79
C GLN A 67 -10.58 -11.69 1.11
N GLN A 68 -9.92 -11.20 0.06
CA GLN A 68 -8.87 -11.92 -0.68
C GLN A 68 -7.46 -11.68 -0.12
N TYR A 69 -7.34 -11.27 1.15
CA TYR A 69 -6.04 -11.11 1.79
C TYR A 69 -5.32 -12.46 1.91
N PHE A 70 -3.99 -12.44 1.78
CA PHE A 70 -3.14 -13.58 2.06
C PHE A 70 -2.87 -13.70 3.57
N ASN A 71 -2.55 -12.57 4.20
CA ASN A 71 -2.29 -12.43 5.62
C ASN A 71 -2.63 -11.00 6.07
N TYR A 72 -2.85 -10.79 7.36
CA TYR A 72 -3.13 -9.49 7.94
C TYR A 72 -2.57 -9.33 9.35
N VAL A 73 -2.40 -8.08 9.75
CA VAL A 73 -2.06 -7.69 11.12
C VAL A 73 -3.00 -6.56 11.53
N TRP A 74 -3.58 -6.66 12.74
CA TRP A 74 -4.39 -5.60 13.31
C TRP A 74 -3.55 -4.35 13.57
N VAL A 75 -4.13 -3.19 13.32
CA VAL A 75 -3.53 -1.90 13.65
C VAL A 75 -3.69 -1.66 15.14
N GLU A 76 -2.59 -1.30 15.80
CA GLU A 76 -2.64 -0.87 17.20
C GLU A 76 -2.95 0.64 17.24
N PRO A 77 -4.10 1.06 17.80
CA PRO A 77 -4.41 2.46 17.92
C PRO A 77 -3.38 3.13 18.84
N ARG A 78 -2.68 4.12 18.31
CA ARG A 78 -1.72 4.92 19.07
C ARG A 78 -2.36 6.27 19.44
N PRO A 79 -2.04 6.84 20.61
CA PRO A 79 -2.53 8.15 20.98
C PRO A 79 -2.06 9.19 19.94
N SER A 80 -2.96 10.13 19.63
CA SER A 80 -2.84 11.12 18.55
C SER A 80 -1.63 12.06 18.66
N GLU A 81 -0.91 12.04 19.79
CA GLU A 81 0.31 12.80 20.03
C GLU A 81 1.53 12.23 19.27
N HIS A 82 1.46 10.99 18.78
CA HIS A 82 2.52 10.37 17.98
C HIS A 82 2.33 10.66 16.49
N VAL A 83 2.87 11.81 16.05
CA VAL A 83 3.01 12.13 14.64
C VAL A 83 4.28 11.45 14.11
N GLY A 84 4.13 10.35 13.38
CA GLY A 84 5.27 9.69 12.75
C GLY A 84 4.96 8.31 12.16
N PRO A 85 5.97 7.68 11.52
CA PRO A 85 5.82 6.36 10.93
C PRO A 85 5.47 5.30 11.99
N GLN A 86 4.53 4.44 11.63
CA GLN A 86 4.10 3.27 12.37
C GLN A 86 4.58 2.02 11.66
N GLN A 87 4.69 0.92 12.40
CA GLN A 87 5.23 -0.33 11.88
C GLN A 87 4.36 -1.50 12.32
N VAL A 88 4.16 -2.46 11.42
CA VAL A 88 3.61 -3.79 11.72
C VAL A 88 4.58 -4.87 11.23
N LEU A 89 4.59 -5.99 11.94
CA LEU A 89 5.44 -7.13 11.62
C LEU A 89 4.61 -8.27 11.04
N PHE A 90 4.88 -8.63 9.78
CA PHE A 90 4.38 -9.86 9.19
C PHE A 90 5.39 -10.99 9.42
N LYS A 91 4.97 -12.03 10.15
CA LYS A 91 5.83 -13.20 10.42
C LYS A 91 6.01 -14.06 9.17
N GLU A 92 7.24 -14.50 8.91
CA GLU A 92 7.62 -15.32 7.75
C GLU A 92 6.76 -16.57 7.51
N SER A 93 6.25 -17.21 8.58
CA SER A 93 5.46 -18.44 8.49
C SER A 93 4.10 -18.23 7.81
N TYR A 94 3.66 -16.98 7.68
CA TYR A 94 2.38 -16.60 7.11
C TYR A 94 2.54 -15.67 5.90
N LEU A 95 3.74 -15.62 5.30
CA LEU A 95 4.00 -14.87 4.09
C LEU A 95 4.04 -15.80 2.87
N PRO A 96 3.72 -15.28 1.67
CA PRO A 96 3.92 -16.02 0.43
C PRO A 96 5.36 -16.49 0.29
N LYS A 97 5.52 -17.62 -0.40
CA LYS A 97 6.82 -18.10 -0.85
C LYS A 97 7.15 -17.46 -2.20
N ASP A 98 8.26 -17.87 -2.79
CA ASP A 98 8.57 -17.51 -4.17
C ASP A 98 7.62 -18.26 -5.12
N ASP A 99 6.49 -17.62 -5.44
CA ASP A 99 5.48 -18.14 -6.37
C ASP A 99 5.40 -17.31 -7.68
N GLY A 100 6.32 -16.36 -7.86
CA GLY A 100 6.39 -15.50 -9.04
C GLY A 100 5.29 -14.44 -9.13
N GLU A 101 4.52 -14.22 -8.06
CA GLU A 101 3.41 -13.27 -8.05
C GLU A 101 3.79 -11.93 -7.40
N PHE A 102 3.04 -10.89 -7.77
CA PHE A 102 3.14 -9.58 -7.13
C PHE A 102 2.10 -9.41 -6.05
N TYR A 103 2.51 -8.75 -4.98
CA TYR A 103 1.74 -8.45 -3.79
C TYR A 103 1.82 -6.97 -3.46
N GLN A 104 0.92 -6.50 -2.62
CA GLN A 104 0.93 -5.15 -2.08
C GLN A 104 0.36 -5.16 -0.66
N PHE A 105 0.77 -4.18 0.15
CA PHE A 105 0.09 -3.91 1.42
C PHE A 105 -1.13 -3.05 1.16
N CYS A 106 -2.22 -3.30 1.89
CA CYS A 106 -3.38 -2.42 1.91
C CYS A 106 -3.79 -2.15 3.37
N TYR A 107 -4.03 -0.89 3.70
CA TYR A 107 -4.67 -0.52 4.97
C TYR A 107 -6.18 -0.56 4.77
N VAL A 108 -6.88 -1.31 5.63
CA VAL A 108 -8.32 -1.49 5.58
C VAL A 108 -8.92 -1.00 6.89
N ASP A 109 -9.90 -0.10 6.78
CA ASP A 109 -10.61 0.41 7.95
C ASP A 109 -11.63 -0.61 8.51
N SER A 110 -12.15 -0.32 9.70
CA SER A 110 -13.20 -1.10 10.36
C SER A 110 -14.51 -1.24 9.55
N ALA A 111 -14.71 -0.41 8.53
CA ALA A 111 -15.83 -0.48 7.58
C ALA A 111 -15.47 -1.23 6.27
N ALA A 112 -14.32 -1.90 6.24
CA ALA A 112 -13.78 -2.65 5.12
C ALA A 112 -13.40 -1.81 3.87
N HIS A 113 -13.20 -0.50 4.03
CA HIS A 113 -12.69 0.37 2.97
C HIS A 113 -11.17 0.41 2.96
N VAL A 114 -10.58 0.43 1.76
CA VAL A 114 -9.14 0.60 1.62
C VAL A 114 -8.75 2.07 1.71
N LYS A 115 -7.88 2.38 2.67
CA LYS A 115 -7.40 3.75 2.97
C LYS A 115 -6.01 4.07 2.44
N GLY A 116 -5.34 3.07 1.89
CA GLY A 116 -4.04 3.16 1.23
C GLY A 116 -3.61 1.82 0.70
N ALA A 117 -2.78 1.81 -0.34
CA ALA A 117 -2.01 0.64 -0.75
C ALA A 117 -0.58 0.99 -1.11
N SER A 118 0.33 0.04 -0.93
CA SER A 118 1.73 0.20 -1.32
C SER A 118 1.93 0.06 -2.83
N THR A 119 3.12 0.42 -3.29
CA THR A 119 3.64 -0.09 -4.58
C THR A 119 3.72 -1.62 -4.54
N PRO A 120 3.53 -2.31 -5.68
CA PRO A 120 3.69 -3.76 -5.75
C PRO A 120 5.12 -4.24 -5.44
N PHE A 121 5.22 -5.44 -4.87
CA PHE A 121 6.47 -6.15 -4.57
C PHE A 121 6.30 -7.66 -4.73
N CYS A 122 7.37 -8.43 -4.84
CA CYS A 122 7.33 -9.90 -4.87
C CYS A 122 8.08 -10.53 -3.68
N PHE A 123 7.86 -11.83 -3.43
CA PHE A 123 8.58 -12.59 -2.39
C PHE A 123 9.74 -13.38 -3.00
N GLN A 124 10.79 -12.67 -3.36
CA GLN A 124 11.99 -13.22 -4.00
C GLN A 124 13.23 -12.67 -3.32
N ASP A 125 14.28 -13.50 -3.24
CA ASP A 125 15.60 -12.97 -2.86
C ASP A 125 15.97 -11.85 -3.83
N PRO A 126 16.46 -10.70 -3.32
CA PRO A 126 16.85 -9.59 -4.17
C PRO A 126 17.88 -10.12 -5.17
N VAL A 127 17.54 -10.05 -6.46
CA VAL A 127 18.50 -10.35 -7.51
C VAL A 127 19.62 -9.34 -7.32
N GLU A 128 20.79 -9.78 -6.86
CA GLU A 128 21.99 -8.96 -6.95
C GLU A 128 22.05 -8.51 -8.40
N SER A 129 21.89 -7.21 -8.63
CA SER A 129 21.86 -6.56 -9.93
C SER A 129 23.16 -6.84 -10.69
N SER A 130 23.21 -8.02 -11.29
CA SER A 130 24.33 -8.63 -12.03
C SER A 130 23.86 -9.04 -13.42
N LEU A 131 22.88 -8.29 -13.95
CA LEU A 131 22.63 -8.25 -15.38
C LEU A 131 22.85 -6.81 -15.82
N ASP A 132 24.07 -6.58 -16.32
CA ASP A 132 24.37 -5.67 -17.42
C ASP A 132 23.14 -5.49 -18.32
N PHE A 133 22.34 -4.47 -18.05
CA PHE A 133 21.70 -3.75 -19.15
C PHE A 133 22.79 -2.86 -19.73
N THR A 134 23.61 -3.41 -20.63
CA THR A 134 24.33 -2.62 -21.64
C THR A 134 23.36 -2.38 -22.79
N PRO A 135 22.68 -1.22 -22.92
CA PRO A 135 21.79 -0.93 -24.03
C PRO A 135 22.55 -0.56 -25.33
N GLU A 136 23.65 -1.25 -25.66
CA GLU A 136 24.53 -0.84 -26.78
C GLU A 136 24.83 -1.94 -27.82
N LYS A 137 24.15 -3.09 -27.79
CA LYS A 137 24.42 -4.18 -28.75
C LYS A 137 23.26 -4.55 -29.67
N ASP A 138 22.48 -3.55 -30.10
CA ASP A 138 21.55 -3.68 -31.24
C ASP A 138 21.52 -2.41 -32.11
N LEU A 139 22.65 -1.72 -32.27
CA LEU A 139 22.80 -0.69 -33.30
C LEU A 139 23.09 -1.39 -34.66
N LEU A 140 22.05 -1.89 -35.32
CA LEU A 140 22.12 -2.23 -36.74
C LEU A 140 22.27 -0.94 -37.56
N VAL A 141 23.52 -0.58 -37.88
CA VAL A 141 23.81 0.49 -38.84
C VAL A 141 23.43 -0.01 -40.24
N ILE A 142 22.23 0.33 -40.69
CA ILE A 142 21.84 0.14 -42.09
C ILE A 142 22.52 1.22 -42.91
N THR A 143 23.68 0.89 -43.49
CA THR A 143 24.32 1.76 -44.48
C THR A 143 23.77 1.39 -45.85
N THR A 144 23.00 2.29 -46.47
CA THR A 144 22.56 2.15 -47.86
C THR A 144 23.64 2.74 -48.79
N GLN A 145 23.91 2.07 -49.92
CA GLN A 145 24.87 2.49 -50.95
C GLN A 145 24.19 3.40 -51.97
#